data_AF-A0A4P8L3F1-F1
#
_entry.id   AF-A0A4P8L3F1-F1
#
_cell.length_a   1.000
_cell.length_b   1.000
_cell.length_c   1.000
_cell.angle_alpha   90.00
_cell.angle_beta   90.00
_cell.angle_gamma   90.00
#
_symmetry.space_group_name_H-M   'P 1'
#
loop_
_entity.id
_entity.type
_entity.pdbx_description
1 polymer ?
#
loop_
_entity_poly.entity_id
_entity_poly.type
_entity_poly.pdbx_seq_one_letter_code
_entity_poly.pdbx_strand_id
1 'polypeptide(L)'
;MFEQKEVEAKIHELYPDIQRYGIFLKVKKDRLIGAQNYLLTLEKDNRTASFKLDLDDVKQCMAGNRCSLITLELEKFIRQFIDESYSISEAG
;
A
#
# COMPACT_ATOMS: atom_id res chain seq x y z
N MET A 1 -5.92 -13.20 14.04
CA MET A 1 -5.77 -12.89 12.60
C MET A 1 -6.50 -11.58 12.37
N PHE A 2 -5.88 -10.62 11.67
CA PHE A 2 -6.51 -9.33 11.41
C PHE A 2 -7.49 -9.43 10.25
N GLU A 3 -8.58 -8.67 10.31
CA GLU A 3 -9.50 -8.55 9.18
C GLU A 3 -8.92 -7.62 8.11
N GLN A 4 -9.28 -7.86 6.84
CA GLN A 4 -8.80 -7.02 5.73
C GLN A 4 -9.07 -5.52 5.94
N LYS A 5 -10.23 -5.19 6.54
CA LYS A 5 -10.65 -3.80 6.78
C LYS A 5 -9.82 -3.15 7.89
N GLU A 6 -9.44 -3.91 8.92
CA GLU A 6 -8.59 -3.40 10.01
C GLU A 6 -7.19 -3.07 9.50
N VAL A 7 -6.63 -3.96 8.68
CA VAL A 7 -5.31 -3.76 8.05
C VAL A 7 -5.34 -2.54 7.13
N GLU A 8 -6.36 -2.44 6.27
CA GLU A 8 -6.55 -1.30 5.37
C GLU A 8 -6.67 0.04 6.13
N ALA A 9 -7.51 0.09 7.16
CA ALA A 9 -7.69 1.29 7.98
C ALA A 9 -6.38 1.73 8.66
N LYS A 10 -5.60 0.78 9.20
CA LYS A 10 -4.33 1.10 9.84
C LYS A 10 -3.29 1.60 8.85
N ILE A 11 -3.22 1.03 7.66
CA ILE A 11 -2.29 1.50 6.64
C ILE A 11 -2.68 2.92 6.21
N HIS A 12 -3.97 3.22 6.07
CA HIS A 12 -4.43 4.59 5.81
C HIS A 12 -4.05 5.58 6.92
N GLU A 13 -4.08 5.15 8.19
CA GLU A 13 -3.64 5.95 9.34
C GLU A 13 -2.12 6.18 9.32
N LEU A 14 -1.33 5.14 9.00
CA LEU A 14 0.14 5.20 9.00
C LEU A 14 0.71 5.96 7.80
N TYR A 15 0.02 5.94 6.67
CA TYR A 15 0.46 6.53 5.40
C TYR A 15 -0.58 7.52 4.87
N PRO A 16 -0.75 8.69 5.53
CA PRO A 16 -1.67 9.73 5.07
C PRO A 16 -1.30 10.26 3.67
N ASP A 17 -0.03 10.10 3.26
CA ASP A 17 0.45 10.44 1.92
C ASP A 17 -0.32 9.73 0.81
N ILE A 18 -0.80 8.50 1.05
CA ILE A 18 -1.64 7.76 0.09
C ILE A 18 -2.87 8.59 -0.30
N GLN A 19 -3.56 9.17 0.68
CA GLN A 19 -4.69 10.06 0.44
C GLN A 19 -4.24 11.39 -0.17
N ARG A 20 -3.12 11.95 0.32
CA ARG A 20 -2.57 13.23 -0.19
C ARG A 20 -2.23 13.18 -1.67
N TYR A 21 -1.70 12.06 -2.16
CA TYR A 21 -1.34 11.84 -3.56
C TYR A 21 -2.49 11.27 -4.41
N GLY A 22 -3.66 11.02 -3.80
CA GLY A 22 -4.81 10.42 -4.48
C GLY A 22 -4.55 8.98 -4.95
N ILE A 23 -3.74 8.23 -4.19
CA ILE A 23 -3.49 6.80 -4.42
C ILE A 23 -4.62 6.03 -3.73
N PHE A 24 -5.29 5.16 -4.48
CA PHE A 24 -6.24 4.20 -3.95
C PHE A 24 -5.48 2.99 -3.41
N LEU A 25 -5.68 2.67 -2.14
CA LEU A 25 -5.14 1.47 -1.51
C LEU A 25 -6.26 0.46 -1.32
N LYS A 26 -5.96 -0.80 -1.60
CA LYS A 26 -6.89 -1.92 -1.42
C LYS A 26 -6.19 -3.10 -0.81
N VAL A 27 -6.72 -3.64 0.29
CA VAL A 27 -6.20 -4.85 0.92
C VAL A 27 -7.13 -6.03 0.66
N LYS A 28 -6.60 -7.12 0.12
CA LYS A 28 -7.30 -8.41 -0.04
C LYS A 28 -6.60 -9.48 0.76
N LYS A 29 -7.31 -10.09 1.71
CA LYS A 29 -6.80 -11.29 2.38
C LYS A 29 -6.88 -12.49 1.44
N ASP A 30 -5.81 -13.27 1.38
CA ASP A 30 -5.80 -14.53 0.64
C ASP A 30 -6.79 -15.52 1.30
N ARG A 31 -7.61 -16.19 0.47
CA ARG A 31 -8.69 -17.07 0.93
C ARG A 31 -8.30 -18.55 0.96
N LEU A 32 -7.05 -18.88 0.64
CA LEU A 32 -6.54 -20.24 0.75
C LEU A 32 -6.58 -20.68 2.22
N ILE A 33 -7.00 -21.92 2.46
CA ILE A 33 -7.10 -22.50 3.80
C ILE A 33 -5.70 -22.49 4.43
N GLY A 34 -5.54 -21.73 5.52
CA GLY A 34 -4.25 -21.57 6.22
C GLY A 34 -3.37 -20.43 5.70
N ALA A 35 -3.73 -19.74 4.61
CA ALA A 35 -3.00 -18.57 4.16
C ALA A 35 -3.21 -17.39 5.11
N GLN A 36 -2.09 -16.79 5.52
CA GLN A 36 -2.08 -15.61 6.39
C GLN A 36 -1.60 -14.38 5.63
N ASN A 37 -1.64 -14.45 4.31
CA ASN A 37 -1.07 -13.47 3.41
C ASN A 37 -2.16 -12.51 2.94
N TYR A 38 -1.75 -11.27 2.72
CA TYR A 38 -2.61 -10.20 2.25
C TYR A 38 -1.99 -9.67 0.97
N LEU A 39 -2.81 -9.45 -0.05
CA LEU A 39 -2.41 -8.74 -1.26
C LEU A 39 -2.81 -7.28 -1.08
N LEU A 40 -1.82 -6.40 -1.07
CA LEU A 40 -2.04 -4.97 -1.08
C LEU A 40 -1.89 -4.47 -2.51
N THR A 41 -2.88 -3.73 -2.98
CA THR A 41 -2.89 -3.09 -4.29
C THR A 41 -2.94 -1.58 -4.12
N LEU A 42 -1.99 -0.89 -4.74
CA LEU A 42 -1.95 0.56 -4.92
C LEU A 42 -2.43 0.86 -6.34
N GLU A 43 -3.32 1.84 -6.49
CA GLU A 43 -3.87 2.26 -7.77
C GLU A 43 -3.89 3.79 -7.85
N LYS A 44 -3.43 4.35 -8.97
CA LYS A 44 -3.50 5.79 -9.24
C LYS A 44 -3.70 6.04 -10.73
N ASP A 45 -4.78 6.74 -11.07
CA ASP A 45 -5.20 7.15 -12.42
C ASP A 45 -5.42 5.97 -13.40
N ASN A 46 -4.36 5.22 -13.73
CA ASN A 46 -4.42 3.95 -14.46
C ASN A 46 -3.21 3.03 -14.18
N ARG A 47 -2.44 3.34 -13.14
CA ARG A 47 -1.23 2.62 -12.72
C ARG A 47 -1.56 1.81 -11.49
N THR A 48 -1.22 0.53 -11.53
CA THR A 48 -1.44 -0.38 -10.40
C THR A 48 -0.14 -1.05 -9.99
N ALA A 49 0.16 -1.07 -8.71
CA ALA A 49 1.18 -1.94 -8.14
C ALA A 49 0.53 -2.86 -7.10
N SER A 50 0.93 -4.12 -7.07
CA SER A 50 0.43 -5.06 -6.07
C SER A 50 1.58 -5.86 -5.49
N PHE A 51 1.57 -6.01 -4.17
CA PHE A 51 2.58 -6.78 -3.46
C PHE A 51 1.94 -7.59 -2.33
N LYS A 52 2.57 -8.72 -2.01
CA LYS A 52 2.11 -9.60 -0.94
C LYS A 52 2.69 -9.12 0.38
N LEU A 53 1.86 -9.15 1.40
CA LEU A 53 2.19 -8.93 2.79
C LEU A 53 2.01 -10.25 3.52
N ASP A 54 3.07 -10.70 4.17
CA ASP A 54 3.00 -11.83 5.06
C ASP A 54 2.44 -11.41 6.43
N LEU A 55 2.12 -12.39 7.26
CA LEU A 55 1.56 -12.12 8.59
C LEU A 55 2.48 -11.24 9.45
N ASP A 56 3.80 -11.41 9.32
CA ASP A 56 4.76 -10.65 10.13
C ASP A 56 4.73 -9.17 9.77
N ASP A 57 4.71 -8.84 8.47
CA ASP A 57 4.55 -7.46 8.00
C ASP A 57 3.26 -6.83 8.53
N VAL A 58 2.15 -7.57 8.48
CA VAL A 58 0.86 -7.08 8.99
C VAL A 58 0.92 -6.89 10.51
N LYS A 59 1.56 -7.79 11.25
CA LYS A 59 1.74 -7.62 12.70
C LYS A 59 2.55 -6.36 13.03
N GLN A 60 3.62 -6.08 12.27
CA GLN A 60 4.40 -4.85 12.42
C GLN A 60 3.53 -3.61 12.16
N CYS A 61 2.73 -3.61 11.09
CA CYS A 61 1.77 -2.54 10.82
C CYS A 61 0.80 -2.31 11.98
N MET A 62 0.22 -3.41 12.48
CA MET A 62 -0.80 -3.35 13.53
C MET A 62 -0.22 -2.91 14.86
N ALA A 63 1.05 -3.21 15.13
CA ALA A 63 1.79 -2.71 16.29
C ALA A 63 2.09 -1.20 16.24
N GLY A 64 1.75 -0.52 15.14
CA GLY A 64 2.03 0.90 14.94
C GLY A 64 3.46 1.20 14.49
N ASN A 65 4.25 0.17 14.19
CA ASN A 65 5.51 0.36 13.49
C ASN A 65 5.20 0.65 12.02
N ARG A 66 5.96 1.58 11.42
CA ARG A 66 5.92 1.78 9.97
C ARG A 66 6.28 0.46 9.30
N CYS A 67 5.37 -0.06 8.50
CA CYS A 67 5.58 -1.33 7.82
C CYS A 67 6.68 -1.15 6.79
N SER A 68 7.90 -1.59 7.09
CA SER A 68 9.07 -1.34 6.24
C SER A 68 8.84 -1.73 4.79
N LEU A 69 8.16 -2.86 4.56
CA LEU A 69 7.81 -3.31 3.22
C LEU A 69 6.81 -2.37 2.52
N ILE A 70 5.73 -1.96 3.18
CA ILE A 70 4.74 -1.04 2.60
C ILE A 70 5.39 0.32 2.31
N THR A 71 6.21 0.83 3.24
CA THR A 71 6.93 2.09 3.04
C THR A 71 7.79 2.00 1.78
N LEU A 72 8.59 0.95 1.65
CA LEU A 72 9.49 0.76 0.51
C LEU A 72 8.71 0.65 -0.81
N GLU A 73 7.65 -0.16 -0.86
CA GLU A 73 6.86 -0.35 -2.08
C GLU A 73 6.05 0.90 -2.44
N LEU A 74 5.55 1.63 -1.44
CA LEU A 74 4.87 2.92 -1.64
C LEU A 74 5.84 3.97 -2.17
N GLU A 75 7.04 4.09 -1.60
CA GLU A 75 8.06 5.02 -2.08
C GLU A 75 8.47 4.70 -3.52
N LYS A 76 8.65 3.42 -3.87
CA LYS A 76 8.91 2.99 -5.24
C LYS A 76 7.75 3.35 -6.16
N PHE A 77 6.50 3.13 -5.72
CA PHE A 77 5.32 3.47 -6.51
C PHE A 77 5.23 4.99 -6.76
N ILE A 78 5.44 5.80 -5.73
CA ILE A 78 5.45 7.27 -5.83
C ILE A 78 6.57 7.73 -6.77
N ARG A 79 7.80 7.25 -6.60
CA ARG A 79 8.91 7.63 -7.49
C ARG A 79 8.68 7.20 -8.94
N GLN A 80 8.18 5.99 -9.14
CA GLN A 80 8.01 5.44 -10.49
C GLN A 80 6.82 6.05 -11.23
N PHE A 81 5.76 6.47 -10.53
CA PHE A 81 4.51 6.87 -11.19
C PHE A 81 4.05 8.29 -10.89
N ILE A 82 4.38 8.84 -9.72
CA ILE A 82 3.98 10.19 -9.33
C ILE A 82 5.05 11.20 -9.69
N ASP A 83 6.32 10.93 -9.37
CA ASP A 83 7.44 11.82 -9.72
C ASP A 83 7.67 11.87 -11.25
N GLU A 84 7.54 10.71 -11.91
CA GLU A 84 7.62 10.62 -13.37
C GLU A 84 6.45 11.35 -14.06
N SER A 85 5.24 11.32 -13.50
CA SER A 85 4.08 12.07 -14.01
C SER A 85 4.17 13.57 -13.71
N TYR A 86 4.84 13.97 -12.62
CA TYR A 86 5.08 15.37 -12.30
C TYR A 86 6.08 16.00 -13.27
N SER A 87 7.09 15.24 -13.71
CA SER A 87 8.07 15.69 -14.72
C SER A 87 7.49 15.95 -16.11
N ILE A 88 6.30 15.42 -16.43
CA ILE A 88 5.63 15.70 -17.72
C ILE A 88 4.67 16.89 -17.63
N SER A 89 4.36 17.39 -16.43
CA SER A 89 3.41 18.50 -16.24
C SER A 89 4.07 19.88 -16.16
N GLU A 90 5.40 19.97 -16.04
CA GLU A 90 6.15 21.25 -16.08
C GLU A 90 6.72 21.61 -17.46
N ALA A 91 6.41 20.83 -18.50
CA ALA A 91 6.73 21.16 -19.90
C ALA A 91 5.45 21.45 -20.68
N GLY A 92 4.75 22.53 -20.32
CA GLY A 92 3.59 23.06 -21.01
C GLY A 92 3.58 24.58 -21.00
#